data_AF-A0AAJ0U8K6-F1
#
_entry.id   AF-A0AAJ0U8K6-F1
#
_cell.length_a   1.000
_cell.length_b   1.000
_cell.length_c   1.000
_cell.angle_alpha   90.00
_cell.angle_beta   90.00
_cell.angle_gamma   90.00
#
_symmetry.space_group_name_H-M   'P 1'
#
loop_
_entity.id
_entity.type
_entity.pdbx_description
1 polymer ?
#
loop_
_entity_poly.entity_id
_entity_poly.type
_entity_poly.pdbx_seq_one_letter_code
_entity_poly.pdbx_strand_id
1 'polypeptide(L)' 'MANLLIALNGLLVLVPLAVFVHLKAAQGAFDGLFYGAQVIELIAGAANLWLIGLNARDGLRLRSLSPTAA' A
#
# COMPACT_ATOMS: atom_id res chain seq x y z
N MET A 1 13.22 -8.40 -0.93
CA MET A 1 12.40 -8.08 -2.13
C MET A 1 11.13 -7.29 -1.79
N ALA A 2 10.35 -7.69 -0.77
CA ALA A 2 9.06 -7.07 -0.45
C ALA A 2 9.10 -5.54 -0.22
N ASN A 3 10.14 -5.01 0.45
CA ASN A 3 10.23 -3.58 0.73
C ASN A 3 10.23 -2.68 -0.51
N LEU A 4 10.90 -3.10 -1.59
CA LEU A 4 10.91 -2.32 -2.83
C LEU A 4 9.54 -2.34 -3.51
N LEU A 5 8.85 -3.48 -3.49
CA LEU A 5 7.50 -3.61 -4.05
C LEU A 5 6.50 -2.72 -3.28
N ILE A 6 6.61 -2.68 -1.95
CA ILE A 6 5.81 -1.80 -1.10
C ILE A 6 6.05 -0.32 -1.47
N ALA A 7 7.32 0.08 -1.58
CA ALA A 7 7.68 1.45 -1.91
C ALA A 7 7.22 1.85 -3.32
N LEU A 8 7.41 0.99 -4.33
CA LEU A 8 6.99 1.24 -5.70
C LEU A 8 5.47 1.30 -5.82
N ASN A 9 4.73 0.38 -5.21
CA ASN A 9 3.27 0.42 -5.22
C ASN A 9 2.73 1.66 -4.48
N GLY A 10 3.33 2.01 -3.34
CA GLY A 10 3.03 3.25 -2.61
C GLY A 10 3.24 4.50 -3.45
N LEU A 11 4.42 4.64 -4.05
CA LEU A 11 4.81 5.85 -4.75
C LEU A 11 4.22 5.98 -6.16
N LEU A 12 4.15 4.88 -6.92
CA LEU A 12 3.78 4.92 -8.34
C LEU A 12 2.30 4.63 -8.59
N VAL A 13 1.59 4.01 -7.64
CA VAL A 13 0.17 3.66 -7.79
C VAL A 13 -0.69 4.41 -6.79
N LEU A 14 -0.41 4.27 -5.49
CA LEU A 14 -1.26 4.83 -4.43
C LEU A 14 -1.21 6.36 -4.39
N VAL A 15 -0.02 6.96 -4.41
CA VAL A 15 0.11 8.43 -4.36
C VAL A 15 -0.59 9.11 -5.55
N PRO A 16 -0.39 8.71 -6.81
CA PRO A 16 -1.09 9.32 -7.94
C PRO A 16 -2.61 9.14 -7.89
N LEU A 17 -3.10 7.96 -7.50
CA LEU A 17 -4.54 7.72 -7.36
C LEU A 17 -5.16 8.58 -6.26
N ALA A 18 -4.49 8.70 -5.10
CA ALA A 18 -4.95 9.54 -4.00
C ALA A 18 -5.07 11.01 -4.41
N VAL A 19 -4.08 11.52 -5.15
CA VAL A 19 -4.13 12.89 -5.68
C VAL A 19 -5.28 13.03 -6.68
N PHE A 20 -5.44 12.09 -7.63
CA PHE A 20 -6.51 12.13 -8.62
C PHE A 20 -7.91 12.14 -7.96
N VAL A 21 -8.16 11.20 -7.06
CA VAL A 21 -9.42 11.07 -6.31
C VAL A 21 -9.67 12.34 -5.49
N HIS A 22 -8.65 12.86 -4.80
CA HIS A 22 -8.77 14.08 -4.00
C HIS A 22 -9.18 15.28 -4.85
N LEU A 23 -8.53 15.50 -5.99
CA LEU A 23 -8.86 16.59 -6.91
C LEU A 23 -10.29 16.46 -7.46
N LYS A 24 -10.72 15.24 -7.79
CA LYS A 24 -12.10 14.95 -8.22
C LYS A 24 -13.12 15.25 -7.13
N ALA A 25 -12.87 14.79 -5.90
CA ALA A 25 -13.73 15.07 -4.76
C ALA A 25 -13.82 16.57 -4.45
N ALA A 26 -12.69 17.29 -4.53
CA ALA A 26 -12.64 18.75 -4.32
C ALA A 26 -13.47 19.52 -5.36
N GLN A 27 -13.65 18.96 -6.55
CA GLN A 27 -14.52 19.49 -7.62
C GLN A 27 -15.97 19.00 -7.53
N GLY A 28 -16.31 18.14 -6.55
CA GLY A 28 -17.62 17.50 -6.46
C GLY A 28 -17.88 16.45 -7.56
N ALA A 29 -16.85 15.99 -8.26
CA ALA A 29 -16.95 15.09 -9.41
C ALA A 29 -16.91 13.62 -9.00
N PHE A 30 -18.04 13.11 -8.52
CA PHE A 30 -18.24 11.71 -8.12
C PHE A 30 -18.82 10.85 -9.26
N ASP A 31 -18.10 10.79 -10.37
CA ASP A 31 -18.51 10.02 -11.56
C ASP A 31 -17.85 8.63 -11.63
N GLY A 32 -18.10 7.89 -12.73
CA GLY A 32 -17.55 6.55 -12.91
C GLY A 32 -16.01 6.47 -12.85
N LEU A 33 -15.30 7.53 -13.25
CA LEU A 33 -13.83 7.56 -13.13
C LEU A 33 -13.40 7.73 -11.68
N PHE A 34 -14.12 8.51 -10.87
CA PHE A 34 -13.87 8.63 -9.43
C PHE A 34 -14.02 7.26 -8.75
N TYR A 35 -15.17 6.60 -8.95
CA TYR A 35 -15.42 5.30 -8.33
C TYR A 35 -14.48 4.22 -8.84
N GLY A 36 -14.14 4.22 -10.13
CA GLY A 36 -13.16 3.31 -10.71
C GLY A 36 -11.77 3.48 -10.08
N ALA A 37 -11.28 4.72 -10.00
CA ALA A 37 -10.01 5.02 -9.34
C ALA A 37 -10.03 4.64 -7.86
N GLN A 38 -11.15 4.87 -7.16
CA GLN A 38 -11.30 4.52 -5.75
C GLN A 38 -11.19 3.01 -5.50
N VAL A 39 -11.82 2.19 -6.34
CA VAL A 39 -11.71 0.73 -6.24
C VAL A 39 -10.28 0.27 -6.47
N ILE A 40 -9.59 0.82 -7.46
CA ILE A 40 -8.19 0.50 -7.73
C ILE A 40 -7.30 0.92 -6.56
N GLU A 41 -7.50 2.11 -6.00
CA GLU A 41 -6.78 2.61 -4.84
C GLU A 41 -6.95 1.68 -3.63
N LEU A 42 -8.18 1.25 -3.33
CA LEU A 42 -8.46 0.34 -2.22
C LEU A 42 -7.78 -1.03 -2.41
N ILE A 43 -7.82 -1.60 -3.62
CA ILE A 43 -7.16 -2.88 -3.91
C ILE A 43 -5.64 -2.73 -3.77
N ALA A 44 -5.06 -1.69 -4.36
CA ALA A 44 -3.63 -1.40 -4.25
C ALA A 44 -3.22 -1.17 -2.80
N GLY A 45 -4.07 -0.51 -2.01
CA GLY A 45 -3.84 -0.21 -0.60
C GLY A 45 -3.86 -1.47 0.26
N ALA A 46 -4.86 -2.33 0.05
CA ALA A 46 -4.96 -3.62 0.71
C ALA A 46 -3.76 -4.52 0.39
N ALA A 47 -3.34 -4.59 -0.88
CA ALA A 47 -2.14 -5.33 -1.27
C ALA A 47 -0.88 -4.77 -0.61
N ASN A 48 -0.74 -3.44 -0.52
CA ASN A 48 0.39 -2.80 0.12
C ASN A 48 0.46 -3.12 1.62
N LEU A 49 -0.66 -3.02 2.33
CA LEU A 49 -0.77 -3.34 3.76
C LEU A 49 -0.47 -4.81 4.03
N TRP A 50 -0.94 -5.70 3.17
CA TRP A 50 -0.63 -7.13 3.26
C TRP A 50 0.89 -7.39 3.16
N LEU A 51 1.55 -6.77 2.18
CA LEU A 51 3.01 -6.89 2.01
C LEU A 51 3.78 -6.33 3.22
N ILE A 52 3.36 -5.19 3.77
CA ILE A 52 3.94 -4.63 5.00
C ILE A 52 3.78 -5.63 6.15
N GLY A 53 2.60 -6.23 6.31
CA GLY A 53 2.33 -7.24 7.33
C GLY A 53 3.22 -8.49 7.20
N LEU A 54 3.41 -8.99 5.97
CA LEU A 54 4.33 -10.09 5.70
C LEU A 54 5.77 -9.72 6.03
N ASN A 55 6.23 -8.53 5.61
CA ASN A 55 7.58 -8.07 5.90
C ASN A 55 7.83 -7.92 7.41
N ALA A 56 6.86 -7.39 8.15
CA ALA A 56 6.93 -7.30 9.61
C ALA A 56 6.98 -8.68 10.27
N ARG A 57 6.14 -9.62 9.83
CA ARG A 57 6.13 -11.01 10.35
C ARG A 57 7.48 -11.69 10.14
N ASP A 58 8.09 -11.51 8.97
CA ASP A 58 9.39 -12.10 8.66
C ASP A 58 10.49 -11.48 9.54
N GLY A 59 10.45 -10.17 9.77
CA GLY A 59 11.35 -9.51 10.71
C GLY A 59 11.24 -10.04 12.15
N LEU A 60 10.03 -10.32 12.63
CA LEU A 60 9.80 -10.92 13.95
C LEU A 60 10.32 -12.36 14.03
N ARG A 61 10.15 -13.16 12.98
CA ARG A 61 10.66 -14.54 12.91
C ARG A 61 12.20 -14.59 12.98
N LEU A 62 12.87 -13.68 12.29
CA LEU A 62 14.34 -13.58 12.35
C LEU A 62 14.84 -13.25 13.76
N ARG A 63 14.14 -12.38 14.49
CA ARG A 63 14.46 -12.07 15.90
C ARG A 63 14.29 -13.27 16.83
N SER A 64 13.33 -14.16 16.57
CA SER A 64 13.16 -15.38 17.38
C SER A 64 14.26 -16.43 17.13
N LEU A 65 15.00 -16.31 16.02
CA LEU A 65 16.05 -17.24 15.62
C LEU A 65 17.47 -16.72 15.91
N SER A 66 17.64 -15.46 16.37
CA SER A 66 18.97 -14.90 16.66
C SER A 66 19.60 -15.59 17.88
N PRO A 67 20.77 -16.27 17.76
CA PRO A 67 21.41 -17.05 18.82
C PRO A 67 22.09 -16.24 19.94
N THR A 68 21.57 -15.06 20.31
CA THR A 68 22.18 -14.21 21.34
C THR A 68 21.77 -14.61 22.77
N ALA A 69 21.39 -15.87 22.98
CA ALA A 69 20.99 -16.43 24.27
C ALA A 69 21.87 -17.61 24.71
N ALA A 70 23.08 -17.75 24.15
CA ALA A 70 24.09 -18.72 24.58
C ALA A 70 25.39 -18.02 24.95
#